data_AF-A0A7C2YGM1-F1
#
_entry.id   AF-A0A7C2YGM1-F1
#
_cell.length_a   1.000
_cell.length_b   1.000
_cell.length_c   1.000
_cell.angle_alpha   90.00
_cell.angle_beta   90.00
_cell.angle_gamma   90.00
#
_symmetry.space_group_name_H-M   'P 1'
#
loop_
_entity.id
_entity.type
_entity.pdbx_description
1 polymer ?
#
loop_
_entity_poly.entity_id
_entity_poly.type
_entity_poly.pdbx_seq_one_letter_code
_entity_poly.pdbx_strand_id
1 'polypeptide(L)'
;MAHSVACSLDEAFAYCRRVALGHYENFTVASWLLPRQLRPHMYVIYAYCRGVDDLGDEATGDRLALLDEWEAELRRAYQGQARHPVFVALAHTVRQ
;
A
#
# COMPACT_ATOMS: atom_id res chain seq x y z
N MET A 1 4.31 1.28 -24.34
CA MET A 1 3.75 0.02 -23.78
C MET A 1 4.76 -0.54 -22.79
N ALA A 2 4.68 -0.15 -21.52
CA ALA A 2 5.60 -0.63 -20.49
C ALA A 2 5.14 -2.00 -20.03
N HIS A 3 5.92 -3.05 -20.31
CA HIS A 3 5.76 -4.36 -19.70
C HIS A 3 6.06 -4.21 -18.20
N SER A 4 5.00 -4.03 -17.41
CA SER A 4 5.06 -4.00 -15.94
C SER A 4 5.41 -5.40 -15.45
N VAL A 5 6.69 -5.62 -15.15
CA VAL A 5 7.12 -6.76 -14.34
C VAL A 5 6.46 -6.58 -12.97
N ALA A 6 5.66 -7.56 -12.56
CA ALA A 6 5.04 -7.55 -11.24
C ALA A 6 6.17 -7.47 -10.18
N CYS A 7 6.09 -6.47 -9.32
CA CYS A 7 7.01 -6.28 -8.20
C CYS A 7 7.01 -7.53 -7.29
N SER A 8 8.18 -7.97 -6.85
CA SER A 8 8.28 -9.10 -5.92
C SER A 8 7.67 -8.75 -4.56
N LEU A 9 7.31 -9.76 -3.77
CA LEU A 9 6.70 -9.54 -2.46
C LEU A 9 7.62 -8.76 -1.50
N ASP A 10 8.92 -9.06 -1.51
CA ASP A 10 9.89 -8.39 -0.65
C ASP A 10 10.05 -6.91 -1.03
N GLU A 11 10.13 -6.61 -2.33
CA GLU A 11 10.15 -5.23 -2.84
C GLU A 11 8.86 -4.48 -2.47
N ALA A 12 7.71 -5.16 -2.52
CA ALA A 12 6.41 -4.61 -2.17
C ALA A 12 6.33 -4.24 -0.68
N PHE A 13 6.78 -5.12 0.22
CA PHE A 13 6.88 -4.80 1.65
C PHE A 13 7.91 -3.69 1.93
N ALA A 14 9.05 -3.70 1.24
CA ALA A 14 10.07 -2.66 1.38
C ALA A 14 9.52 -1.29 0.92
N TYR A 15 8.74 -1.25 -0.15
CA TYR A 15 8.04 -0.05 -0.61
C TYR A 15 7.08 0.47 0.46
N CYS A 16 6.19 -0.38 0.98
CA CYS A 16 5.22 0.02 2.00
C CYS A 16 5.90 0.54 3.27
N ARG A 17 7.00 -0.09 3.68
CA ARG A 17 7.82 0.38 4.80
C ARG A 17 8.40 1.77 4.55
N ARG A 18 8.89 2.07 3.34
CA ARG A 18 9.40 3.40 3.01
C ARG A 18 8.30 4.46 3.05
N VAL A 19 7.13 4.17 2.49
CA VAL A 19 5.97 5.08 2.56
C VAL A 19 5.59 5.36 4.00
N ALA A 20 5.47 4.30 4.82
CA ALA A 20 5.06 4.43 6.21
C ALA A 20 6.05 5.21 7.09
N LEU A 21 7.36 5.03 6.85
CA LEU A 21 8.39 5.74 7.61
C LEU A 21 8.73 7.12 7.05
N GLY A 22 8.42 7.39 5.77
CA GLY A 22 8.70 8.67 5.13
C GLY A 22 7.67 9.75 5.47
N HIS A 23 6.44 9.37 5.85
CA HIS A 23 5.34 10.33 6.00
C HIS A 23 4.91 10.66 7.44
N TYR A 24 5.39 9.99 8.50
CA TYR A 24 5.00 10.33 9.90
C TYR A 24 6.08 9.99 10.95
N GLU A 25 6.47 10.94 11.80
CA GLU A 25 7.35 10.68 12.95
C GLU A 25 6.65 9.86 14.07
N ASN A 26 5.33 10.00 14.23
CA ASN A 26 4.57 9.31 15.29
C ASN A 26 4.20 7.85 14.96
N PHE A 27 4.11 7.46 13.68
CA PHE A 27 3.75 6.09 13.29
C PHE A 27 4.85 5.08 13.69
N THR A 28 6.11 5.53 13.69
CA THR A 28 7.24 4.73 14.20
C THR A 28 7.05 4.40 15.69
N VAL A 29 6.53 5.33 16.48
CA VAL A 29 6.26 5.13 17.92
C VAL A 29 5.05 4.23 18.14
N ALA A 30 3.94 4.46 17.44
CA ALA A 30 2.74 3.63 17.55
C ALA A 30 2.99 2.17 17.13
N SER A 31 3.79 1.96 16.07
CA SER A 31 4.16 0.62 15.60
C SER A 31 5.15 -0.10 16.53
N TRP A 32 5.83 0.60 17.44
CA TRP A 32 6.68 -0.03 18.47
C TRP A 32 5.88 -0.80 19.52
N LEU A 33 4.66 -0.34 19.82
CA LEU A 33 3.74 -1.02 20.74
C LEU A 33 3.18 -2.34 20.16
N LEU A 34 3.28 -2.54 18.85
CA LEU A 34 2.85 -3.76 18.20
C LEU A 34 3.92 -4.87 18.29
N PRO A 35 3.50 -6.14 18.42
CA PRO A 35 4.38 -7.30 18.26
C PRO A 35 5.20 -7.19 16.98
N ARG A 36 6.49 -7.54 17.05
CA ARG A 36 7.44 -7.39 15.92
C ARG A 36 6.93 -8.02 14.62
N GLN A 37 6.22 -9.15 14.72
CA GLN A 37 5.64 -9.87 13.58
C GLN A 37 4.50 -9.13 12.87
N LEU A 38 3.79 -8.23 13.56
CA LEU A 38 2.66 -7.48 12.97
C LEU A 38 3.09 -6.16 12.33
N ARG A 39 4.28 -5.66 12.64
CA ARG A 39 4.79 -4.37 12.13
C ARG A 39 4.84 -4.31 10.60
N PRO A 40 5.32 -5.35 9.88
CA PRO A 40 5.31 -5.33 8.41
C PRO A 40 3.91 -5.16 7.84
N HIS A 41 2.91 -5.87 8.37
CA HIS A 41 1.51 -5.77 7.96
C HIS A 41 0.95 -4.38 8.22
N MET A 42 1.30 -3.76 9.34
CA MET A 42 0.87 -2.39 9.60
C MET A 42 1.49 -1.35 8.65
N TYR A 43 2.73 -1.53 8.20
CA TYR A 43 3.28 -0.65 7.16
C TYR A 43 2.51 -0.76 5.85
N VAL A 44 2.01 -1.96 5.51
CA VAL A 44 1.20 -2.19 4.32
C VAL A 44 -0.17 -1.51 4.44
N ILE A 45 -0.87 -1.71 5.55
CA ILE A 45 -2.16 -1.05 5.79
C ILE A 45 -2.00 0.47 5.76
N TYR A 46 -0.97 0.99 6.42
CA TYR A 46 -0.68 2.42 6.41
C TYR A 46 -0.40 2.94 4.99
N ALA A 47 0.43 2.25 4.21
CA ALA A 47 0.76 2.66 2.84
C ALA A 47 -0.47 2.64 1.93
N TYR A 48 -1.42 1.72 2.14
CA TYR A 48 -2.71 1.75 1.46
C TYR A 48 -3.53 2.99 1.81
N CYS A 49 -3.70 3.30 3.10
CA CYS A 49 -4.46 4.47 3.53
C CYS A 49 -3.82 5.76 3.01
N ARG A 50 -2.49 5.90 3.11
CA ARG A 50 -1.78 7.08 2.61
C ARG A 50 -1.98 7.26 1.10
N GLY A 51 -1.99 6.17 0.32
CA GLY A 51 -2.30 6.24 -1.10
C GLY A 51 -3.70 6.77 -1.38
N VAL A 52 -4.70 6.40 -0.58
CA VAL A 52 -6.06 6.96 -0.69
C VAL A 52 -6.07 8.46 -0.35
N ASP A 53 -5.39 8.86 0.73
CA ASP A 53 -5.29 10.26 1.15
C ASP A 53 -4.60 11.12 0.08
N ASP A 54 -3.50 10.64 -0.50
CA ASP A 54 -2.78 11.30 -1.60
C ASP A 54 -3.71 11.58 -2.80
N LEU A 55 -4.55 10.60 -3.16
CA LEU A 55 -5.52 10.74 -4.25
C LEU A 55 -6.66 11.70 -3.90
N GLY A 56 -7.11 11.71 -2.65
CA GLY A 56 -8.20 12.56 -2.18
C GLY A 56 -7.81 14.03 -2.02
N ASP A 57 -6.64 14.29 -1.45
CA ASP A 57 -6.23 15.62 -1.01
C ASP A 57 -5.34 16.32 -2.04
N GLU A 58 -4.34 15.60 -2.57
CA GLU A 58 -3.21 16.19 -3.30
C GLU A 58 -3.30 15.98 -4.82
N ALA A 59 -4.05 14.98 -5.30
CA ALA A 59 -4.13 14.70 -6.72
C ALA A 59 -4.81 15.83 -7.52
N THR A 60 -4.24 16.07 -8.71
CA THR A 60 -4.79 16.97 -9.73
C THR A 60 -5.59 16.17 -10.75
N GLY A 61 -6.65 16.77 -11.31
CA GLY A 61 -7.56 16.10 -12.26
C GLY A 61 -8.79 15.48 -11.60
N ASP A 62 -9.34 14.44 -12.22
CA ASP A 62 -10.54 13.76 -11.75
C ASP A 62 -10.22 12.77 -10.62
N ARG A 63 -10.39 13.23 -9.38
CA ARG A 63 -10.10 12.45 -8.18
C ARG A 63 -10.99 11.22 -8.05
N LEU A 64 -12.23 11.28 -8.51
CA LEU A 64 -13.15 10.14 -8.43
C LEU A 64 -12.68 9.02 -9.37
N ALA A 65 -12.27 9.36 -10.60
CA ALA A 65 -11.71 8.40 -11.52
C ALA A 65 -10.42 7.75 -10.97
N LEU A 66 -9.56 8.52 -10.31
CA LEU A 66 -8.36 7.98 -9.66
C LEU A 66 -8.68 7.04 -8.49
N LEU A 67 -9.68 7.39 -7.67
CA LEU A 67 -10.16 6.52 -6.59
C LEU A 67 -10.79 5.22 -7.15
N ASP A 68 -11.54 5.31 -8.26
CA ASP A 68 -12.08 4.14 -8.95
C ASP A 68 -10.97 3.22 -9.47
N GLU A 69 -9.89 3.77 -10.02
CA GLU A 69 -8.71 3.01 -10.43
C GLU A 69 -8.01 2.32 -9.26
N TRP A 70 -7.90 3.02 -8.13
CA TRP A 70 -7.34 2.50 -6.88
C TRP A 70 -8.19 1.37 -6.31
N GLU A 71 -9.52 1.51 -6.31
CA GLU A 71 -10.44 0.45 -5.92
C GLU A 71 -10.36 -0.75 -6.88
N ALA A 72 -10.24 -0.51 -8.19
CA ALA A 72 -10.07 -1.57 -9.17
C ALA A 72 -8.78 -2.37 -8.91
N GLU A 73 -7.69 -1.71 -8.49
CA GLU A 73 -6.45 -2.36 -8.09
C GLU A 73 -6.63 -3.17 -6.78
N LEU A 74 -7.42 -2.68 -5.83
CA LEU A 74 -7.79 -3.45 -4.63
C LEU A 74 -8.50 -4.75 -4.99
N ARG A 75 -9.49 -4.68 -5.90
CA ARG A 75 -10.21 -5.87 -6.37
C ARG A 75 -9.27 -6.85 -7.07
N ARG A 76 -8.32 -6.37 -7.89
CA ARG A 76 -7.26 -7.20 -8.48
C ARG A 76 -6.38 -7.86 -7.43
N ALA A 77 -6.09 -7.19 -6.32
CA ALA A 77 -5.31 -7.73 -5.21
C ALA A 77 -5.98 -8.97 -4.59
N TYR A 78 -7.29 -8.91 -4.36
CA TYR A 78 -8.08 -10.05 -3.87
C TYR A 78 -8.12 -11.21 -4.88
N GLN A 79 -7.92 -10.94 -6.17
CA GLN A 79 -7.83 -11.94 -7.23
C GLN A 79 -6.40 -12.45 -7.48
N GLY A 80 -5.39 -11.95 -6.75
CA GLY A 80 -3.99 -12.31 -6.94
C GLY A 80 -3.35 -11.71 -8.20
N GLN A 81 -3.92 -10.64 -8.74
CA GLN A 81 -3.52 -9.99 -9.99
C GLN A 81 -3.03 -8.54 -9.80
N ALA A 82 -2.76 -8.13 -8.55
CA ALA A 82 -2.19 -6.82 -8.26
C ALA A 82 -0.82 -6.64 -8.92
N ARG A 83 -0.58 -5.41 -9.39
CA ARG A 83 0.68 -4.99 -10.01
C ARG A 83 1.36 -3.89 -9.20
N HIS A 84 0.56 -3.05 -8.55
CA HIS A 84 1.08 -1.98 -7.72
C HIS A 84 1.63 -2.52 -6.40
N PRO A 85 2.84 -2.10 -5.96
CA PRO A 85 3.52 -2.66 -4.78
C PRO A 85 2.66 -2.70 -3.51
N VAL A 86 1.91 -1.63 -3.22
CA VAL A 86 1.00 -1.59 -2.06
C VAL A 86 0.01 -2.75 -2.08
N PHE A 87 -0.57 -3.04 -3.25
CA PHE A 87 -1.60 -4.06 -3.40
C PHE A 87 -1.03 -5.46 -3.46
N VAL A 88 0.19 -5.64 -3.99
CA VAL A 88 0.92 -6.91 -3.91
C VAL A 88 1.16 -7.29 -2.44
N ALA A 89 1.65 -6.37 -1.63
CA ALA A 89 1.86 -6.62 -0.19
C ALA A 89 0.55 -6.73 0.59
N LEU A 90 -0.48 -5.96 0.21
CA LEU A 90 -1.80 -6.01 0.83
C LEU A 90 -2.47 -7.37 0.62
N ALA A 91 -2.43 -7.90 -0.61
CA ALA A 91 -2.96 -9.22 -0.93
C ALA A 91 -2.37 -10.31 -0.04
N HIS A 92 -1.06 -10.25 0.24
CA HIS A 92 -0.43 -11.16 1.19
C HIS A 92 -0.90 -10.91 2.62
N THR A 93 -0.91 -9.65 3.06
CA THR A 93 -1.27 -9.26 4.43
C THR A 93 -2.68 -9.68 4.83
N VAL A 94 -3.67 -9.58 3.93
CA VAL A 94 -5.06 -9.96 4.23
C VAL A 94 -5.28 -11.48 4.38
N ARG A 95 -4.29 -12.31 4.06
CA ARG A 95 -4.37 -13.78 4.14
C ARG A 95 -3.65 -14.38 5.36
N GLN A 96 -2.97 -13.54 6.15
CA GLN A 96 -2.26 -13.95 7.38
C GLN A 96 -3.18 -13.80 8.59
#